data_AF-A0A8S9JRH9-F1
#
_entry.id   AF-A0A8S9JRH9-F1
#
_cell.length_a   1.000
_cell.length_b   1.000
_cell.length_c   1.000
_cell.angle_alpha   90.00
_cell.angle_beta   90.00
_cell.angle_gamma   90.00
#
_symmetry.space_group_name_H-M   'P 1'
#
loop_
_entity.id
_entity.type
_entity.pdbx_description
1 polymer ?
#
loop_
_entity_poly.entity_id
_entity_poly.type
_entity_poly.pdbx_seq_one_letter_code
_entity_poly.pdbx_strand_id
1 'polypeptide(L)'
;MSFCSLLSSSKVACKKLKKQHTVPKLLETVLKTGNIMNVGTSRGDAQSFKLDTFLKLSNVKGTDGKTTLLHFVVREIIRSEGVRALHLQRSSKSFSSVKTDDTNTDISPQSVERYRSRGLQVVSGLTTELEDVKRAWMDKESDFEIALAGFIERADGDIKCLKEAKERIMVLVKSCAERADGDIKCLKEAKERIMVLVKSCADCFHGKSVQAGKPD
;
A
#
# COMPACT_ATOMS: atom_id res chain seq x y z
N MET A 1 9.09 11.46 -6.73
CA MET A 1 9.69 10.11 -6.62
C MET A 1 9.05 9.18 -7.64
N SER A 2 9.83 8.29 -8.26
CA SER A 2 9.30 7.32 -9.23
C SER A 2 8.86 6.03 -8.53
N PHE A 3 7.83 5.36 -9.03
CA PHE A 3 7.46 3.99 -8.63
C PHE A 3 8.66 3.03 -8.66
N CYS A 4 9.61 3.26 -9.57
CA CYS A 4 10.88 2.53 -9.62
C CYS A 4 11.71 2.65 -8.34
N SER A 5 11.66 3.79 -7.65
CA SER A 5 12.37 4.00 -6.38
C SER A 5 11.78 3.16 -5.25
N LEU A 6 10.45 3.05 -5.15
CA LEU A 6 9.77 2.22 -4.14
C LEU A 6 10.08 0.72 -4.34
N LEU A 7 9.95 0.24 -5.59
CA LEU A 7 10.33 -1.13 -5.94
C LEU A 7 11.82 -1.40 -5.66
N SER A 8 12.68 -0.40 -5.85
CA SER A 8 14.10 -0.51 -5.54
C SER A 8 14.34 -0.64 -4.04
N SER A 9 13.65 0.14 -3.19
CA SER A 9 13.74 0.05 -1.74
C SER A 9 13.29 -1.32 -1.22
N SER A 10 12.16 -1.83 -1.69
CA SER A 10 11.69 -3.19 -1.36
C SER A 10 12.74 -4.25 -1.75
N LYS A 11 13.31 -4.15 -2.96
CA LYS A 11 14.40 -5.04 -3.41
C LYS A 11 15.65 -4.91 -2.52
N VAL A 12 16.02 -3.71 -2.08
CA VAL A 12 17.17 -3.48 -1.20
C VAL A 12 16.93 -4.11 0.17
N ALA A 13 15.75 -3.89 0.77
CA ALA A 13 15.37 -4.51 2.03
C ALA A 13 15.36 -6.04 1.92
N CYS A 14 14.77 -6.61 0.85
CA CYS A 14 14.80 -8.05 0.59
C CYS A 14 16.23 -8.58 0.41
N LYS A 15 17.12 -7.85 -0.28
CA LYS A 15 18.53 -8.24 -0.41
C LYS A 15 19.24 -8.21 0.94
N LYS A 16 19.00 -7.19 1.77
CA LYS A 16 19.57 -7.09 3.12
C LYS A 16 19.09 -8.27 3.97
N LEU A 17 17.79 -8.57 3.96
CA LEU A 17 17.20 -9.74 4.64
C LEU A 17 17.86 -11.06 4.20
N LYS A 18 18.03 -11.27 2.90
CA LYS A 18 18.66 -12.49 2.35
C LYS A 18 20.15 -12.60 2.66
N LYS A 19 20.83 -11.47 2.87
CA LYS A 19 22.26 -11.44 3.21
C LYS A 19 22.50 -11.80 4.67
N GLN A 20 21.56 -11.50 5.56
CA GLN A 20 21.66 -11.89 6.97
C GLN A 20 21.34 -13.37 7.11
N HIS A 21 22.16 -14.10 7.86
CA HIS A 21 21.94 -15.53 8.12
C HIS A 21 20.89 -15.74 9.22
N THR A 22 20.89 -14.88 10.23
CA THR A 22 20.14 -15.07 11.47
C THR A 22 18.64 -14.88 11.27
N VAL A 23 18.22 -13.90 10.45
CA VAL A 23 16.79 -13.63 10.19
C VAL A 23 16.10 -14.78 9.43
N PRO A 24 16.62 -15.30 8.30
CA PRO A 24 16.08 -16.50 7.66
C PRO A 24 16.07 -17.71 8.59
N LYS A 25 17.09 -17.85 9.45
CA LYS A 25 17.15 -18.95 10.40
C LYS A 25 16.05 -18.87 11.46
N LEU A 26 15.77 -17.68 11.97
CA LEU A 26 14.64 -17.42 12.86
C LEU A 26 13.32 -17.83 12.19
N LEU A 27 13.09 -17.37 10.94
CA LEU A 27 11.88 -17.70 10.18
C LEU A 27 11.74 -19.22 10.00
N GLU A 28 12.80 -19.91 9.59
CA GLU A 28 12.84 -21.36 9.44
C GLU A 28 12.52 -22.08 10.76
N THR A 29 13.12 -21.63 11.86
CA THR A 29 12.93 -22.24 13.18
C THR A 29 11.49 -22.09 13.66
N VAL A 30 10.88 -20.91 13.45
CA VAL A 30 9.46 -20.68 13.77
C VAL A 30 8.55 -21.57 12.93
N LEU A 31 8.81 -21.68 11.62
CA LEU A 31 8.01 -22.54 10.75
C LEU A 31 8.10 -24.01 11.17
N LYS A 32 9.31 -24.53 11.39
CA LYS A 32 9.53 -25.91 11.86
C LYS A 32 8.84 -26.18 13.18
N THR A 33 8.99 -25.26 14.14
CA THR A 33 8.35 -25.37 15.45
C THR A 33 6.83 -25.39 15.31
N GLY A 34 6.27 -24.49 14.51
CA GLY A 34 4.84 -24.44 14.21
C GLY A 34 4.33 -25.73 13.57
N ASN A 35 5.05 -26.28 12.60
CA ASN A 35 4.67 -27.54 11.94
C ASN A 35 4.70 -28.72 12.91
N ILE A 36 5.72 -28.81 13.77
CA ILE A 36 5.82 -29.86 14.81
C ILE A 36 4.65 -29.75 15.80
N MET A 37 4.32 -28.54 16.23
CA MET A 37 3.23 -28.33 17.19
C MET A 37 1.84 -28.57 16.61
N ASN A 38 1.68 -28.45 15.29
CA ASN A 38 0.38 -28.56 14.61
C ASN A 38 0.25 -29.85 13.79
N VAL A 39 1.11 -30.86 14.03
CA VAL A 39 0.99 -32.19 13.39
C VAL A 39 -0.42 -32.74 13.58
N GLY A 40 -1.01 -33.27 12.50
CA GLY A 40 -2.36 -33.83 12.52
C GLY A 40 -3.50 -32.81 12.47
N THR A 41 -3.19 -31.52 12.31
CA THR A 41 -4.20 -30.46 12.12
C THR A 41 -4.08 -29.84 10.73
N SER A 42 -5.09 -29.07 10.30
CA SER A 42 -5.05 -28.29 9.06
C SER A 42 -4.00 -27.16 9.06
N ARG A 43 -3.34 -26.91 10.21
CA ARG A 43 -2.24 -25.96 10.37
C ARG A 43 -0.86 -26.63 10.37
N GLY A 44 -0.80 -27.95 10.28
CA GLY A 44 0.44 -28.71 10.11
C GLY A 44 0.96 -28.61 8.68
N ASP A 45 2.23 -28.97 8.48
CA ASP A 45 2.93 -29.00 7.17
C ASP A 45 2.81 -27.70 6.35
N ALA A 46 2.80 -26.56 7.04
CA ALA A 46 2.77 -25.26 6.40
C ALA A 46 4.10 -25.00 5.68
N GLN A 47 4.02 -24.35 4.52
CA GLN A 47 5.19 -23.86 3.76
C GLN A 47 5.56 -22.42 4.13
N SER A 48 4.65 -21.69 4.78
CA SER A 48 4.84 -20.31 5.20
C SER A 48 3.93 -19.96 6.38
N PHE A 49 4.22 -18.82 7.02
CA PHE A 49 3.38 -18.27 8.08
C PHE A 49 3.33 -16.74 7.95
N LYS A 50 2.28 -16.13 8.51
CA LYS A 50 2.17 -14.66 8.57
C LYS A 50 3.12 -14.10 9.62
N LEU A 51 3.79 -12.98 9.35
CA LEU A 51 4.72 -12.37 10.31
C LEU A 51 4.08 -11.98 11.65
N ASP A 52 2.78 -11.68 11.69
CA ASP A 52 2.03 -11.46 12.94
C ASP A 52 2.10 -12.63 13.92
N THR A 53 2.48 -13.83 13.45
CA THR A 53 2.73 -14.99 14.31
C THR A 53 3.83 -14.70 15.33
N PHE A 54 4.83 -13.87 15.00
CA PHE A 54 5.89 -13.48 15.95
C PHE A 54 5.31 -12.84 17.22
N LEU A 55 4.28 -12.00 17.09
CA LEU A 55 3.59 -11.37 18.21
C LEU A 55 2.83 -12.37 19.08
N LYS A 56 2.49 -13.54 18.53
CA LYS A 56 1.76 -14.60 19.22
C LYS A 56 2.68 -15.55 19.98
N LEU A 57 3.95 -15.68 19.57
CA LEU A 57 4.90 -16.60 20.20
C LEU A 57 5.14 -16.27 21.69
N SER A 58 5.05 -14.99 22.08
CA SER A 58 5.15 -14.55 23.47
C SER A 58 3.91 -14.90 24.31
N ASN A 59 2.76 -15.14 23.67
CA ASN A 59 1.49 -15.38 24.35
C ASN A 59 1.15 -16.87 24.48
N VAL A 60 1.72 -17.73 23.62
CA VAL A 60 1.56 -19.18 23.73
C VAL A 60 2.46 -19.70 24.84
N LYS A 61 1.86 -20.19 25.92
CA LYS A 61 2.55 -20.73 27.09
C LYS A 61 2.57 -22.26 27.07
N GLY A 62 3.62 -22.84 27.63
CA GLY A 62 3.70 -24.26 27.94
C GLY A 62 2.78 -24.65 29.10
N THR A 63 2.72 -25.95 29.39
CA THR A 63 1.93 -26.51 30.50
C THR A 63 2.34 -25.99 31.87
N ASP A 64 3.58 -25.49 32.01
CA ASP A 64 4.10 -24.86 33.23
C ASP A 64 3.55 -23.44 33.48
N GLY A 65 2.85 -22.84 32.51
CA GLY A 65 2.33 -21.48 32.57
C GLY A 65 3.39 -20.36 32.63
N LYS A 66 4.69 -20.73 32.60
CA LYS A 66 5.84 -19.84 32.80
C LYS A 66 6.64 -19.66 31.53
N THR A 67 6.93 -20.74 30.82
CA THR A 67 7.71 -20.69 29.59
C THR A 67 6.79 -20.47 28.39
N THR A 68 7.22 -19.58 27.50
CA THR A 68 6.48 -19.28 26.27
C THR A 68 7.12 -19.96 25.08
N LEU A 69 6.38 -20.09 23.98
CA LEU A 69 6.91 -20.63 22.73
C LEU A 69 8.10 -19.83 22.21
N LEU A 70 8.09 -18.51 22.42
CA LEU A 70 9.23 -17.66 22.09
C LEU A 70 10.52 -18.08 22.83
N HIS A 71 10.43 -18.47 24.11
CA HIS A 71 11.60 -18.95 24.85
C HIS A 71 12.20 -20.22 24.23
N PHE A 72 11.36 -21.12 23.74
CA PHE A 72 11.80 -22.33 23.05
C PHE A 72 12.47 -22.00 21.71
N VAL A 73 11.84 -21.15 20.90
CA VAL A 73 12.40 -20.72 19.61
C VAL A 73 13.76 -20.04 19.78
N VAL A 74 13.89 -19.12 20.74
CA VAL A 74 15.17 -18.43 21.01
C VAL A 74 16.24 -19.42 21.44
N ARG A 75 15.91 -20.38 22.32
CA ARG A 75 16.86 -21.40 22.77
C ARG A 75 17.35 -22.28 21.61
N GLU A 76 16.45 -22.64 20.71
CA GLU A 76 16.76 -23.46 19.54
C GLU A 76 17.66 -22.72 18.54
N ILE A 77 17.45 -21.41 18.35
CA ILE A 77 18.31 -20.59 17.51
C ILE A 77 19.70 -20.44 18.14
N ILE A 78 19.78 -20.16 19.44
CA ILE A 78 21.08 -20.10 20.16
C ILE A 78 21.84 -21.41 19.97
N ARG A 79 21.17 -22.55 20.17
CA ARG A 79 21.80 -23.87 20.02
C ARG A 79 22.29 -24.10 18.59
N SER A 80 21.43 -23.91 17.59
CA SER A 80 21.76 -24.20 16.19
C SER A 80 22.82 -23.25 15.61
N GLU A 81 22.72 -21.95 15.89
CA GLU A 81 23.71 -20.96 15.45
C GLU A 81 25.05 -21.11 16.18
N GLY A 82 25.02 -21.50 17.46
CA GLY A 82 26.22 -21.80 18.23
C GLY A 82 27.01 -22.96 17.63
N VAL A 83 26.34 -24.06 17.29
CA VAL A 83 26.93 -25.22 16.61
C VAL A 83 27.54 -24.79 15.27
N ARG A 84 26.75 -24.13 14.43
CA ARG A 84 27.18 -23.67 13.10
C ARG A 84 28.40 -22.74 13.16
N ALA A 85 28.38 -21.76 14.06
CA ALA A 85 29.47 -20.79 14.19
C ALA A 85 30.78 -21.44 14.64
N LEU A 86 30.73 -22.44 15.52
CA LEU A 86 31.91 -23.20 15.92
C LEU A 86 32.43 -24.11 14.80
N HIS A 87 31.55 -24.73 14.02
CA HIS A 87 31.96 -25.50 12.83
C HIS A 87 32.69 -24.63 11.81
N LEU A 88 32.17 -23.43 11.53
CA LEU A 88 32.82 -22.49 10.64
C LEU A 88 34.22 -22.10 11.15
N GLN A 89 34.35 -21.84 12.45
CA GLN A 89 35.63 -21.49 13.07
C GLN A 89 36.65 -22.64 13.06
N ARG A 90 36.21 -23.90 13.16
CA ARG A 90 37.08 -25.08 13.05
C ARG A 90 37.51 -25.30 11.59
N SER A 91 36.58 -25.16 10.64
CA SER A 91 36.88 -25.24 9.21
C SER A 91 37.88 -24.17 8.75
N SER A 92 37.86 -22.98 9.35
CA SER A 92 38.85 -21.93 9.05
C SER A 92 40.24 -22.18 9.67
N LYS A 93 40.38 -23.14 10.59
CA LYS A 93 41.65 -23.47 11.28
C LYS A 93 42.29 -24.77 10.79
N SER A 94 41.55 -25.63 10.10
CA SER A 94 42.05 -26.90 9.56
C SER A 94 42.57 -26.76 8.13
N PHE A 95 43.81 -26.30 7.98
CA PHE A 95 44.66 -26.58 6.80
C PHE A 95 45.66 -27.73 7.09
N SER A 96 45.41 -28.58 8.09
CA SER A 96 46.20 -29.80 8.27
C SER A 96 45.34 -31.00 8.69
N SER A 97 45.52 -32.06 7.89
CA SER A 97 45.25 -33.47 8.11
C SER A 97 43.81 -33.96 8.31
N VAL A 98 43.36 -34.68 7.28
CA VAL A 98 42.39 -35.78 7.27
C VAL A 98 42.31 -36.53 8.61
N LYS A 99 41.10 -36.59 9.20
CA LYS A 99 40.42 -37.84 9.58
C LYS A 99 38.91 -37.66 9.49
N THR A 100 38.28 -38.51 8.69
CA THR A 100 36.87 -38.87 8.71
C THR A 100 36.52 -39.48 10.06
N ASP A 101 35.59 -38.86 10.79
CA ASP A 101 34.69 -39.58 11.70
C ASP A 101 33.43 -38.72 11.88
N ASP A 102 32.39 -39.11 11.15
CA ASP A 102 31.04 -38.58 11.28
C ASP A 102 30.43 -39.10 12.60
N THR A 103 29.63 -38.26 13.27
CA THR A 103 28.72 -38.62 14.39
C THR A 103 29.30 -38.83 15.80
N ASN A 104 30.13 -37.90 16.30
CA ASN A 104 30.26 -37.75 17.76
C ASN A 104 30.09 -36.29 18.18
N THR A 105 28.84 -35.88 18.41
CA THR A 105 28.53 -34.73 19.28
C THR A 105 29.07 -35.08 20.66
N ASP A 106 30.26 -34.62 20.98
CA ASP A 106 30.82 -34.70 22.32
C ASP A 106 29.93 -33.84 23.25
N ILE A 107 28.96 -34.48 23.93
CA ILE A 107 28.02 -33.87 24.90
C ILE A 107 28.76 -33.67 26.25
N SER A 108 29.96 -33.09 26.20
CA SER A 108 30.62 -32.59 27.41
C SER A 108 29.90 -31.32 27.88
N PRO A 109 29.67 -31.12 29.20
CA PRO A 109 29.12 -29.87 29.73
C PRO A 109 29.88 -28.62 29.24
N GLN A 110 31.20 -28.75 28.98
CA GLN A 110 32.02 -27.67 28.44
C GLN A 110 31.74 -27.37 26.97
N SER A 111 31.35 -28.36 26.16
CA SER A 111 31.00 -28.13 24.75
C SER A 111 29.64 -27.43 24.64
N VAL A 112 28.66 -27.84 25.47
CA VAL A 112 27.33 -27.23 25.56
C VAL A 112 27.41 -25.74 25.89
N GLU A 113 28.22 -25.38 26.90
CA GLU A 113 28.39 -23.97 27.28
C GLU A 113 29.09 -23.16 26.18
N ARG A 114 30.05 -23.74 25.45
CA ARG A 114 30.69 -23.08 24.30
C ARG A 114 29.71 -22.83 23.15
N TYR A 115 28.88 -23.81 22.80
CA TYR A 115 27.83 -23.62 21.79
C TYR A 115 26.86 -22.52 22.23
N ARG A 116 26.43 -22.55 23.50
CA ARG A 116 25.52 -21.56 24.06
C ARG A 116 26.09 -20.14 24.01
N SER A 117 27.32 -19.97 24.48
CA SER A 117 28.01 -18.67 24.49
C SER A 117 28.14 -18.11 23.07
N ARG A 118 28.58 -18.94 22.11
CA ARG A 118 28.73 -18.48 20.71
C ARG A 118 27.38 -18.19 20.05
N GLY A 119 26.38 -19.04 20.28
CA GLY A 119 25.03 -18.83 19.77
C GLY A 119 24.39 -17.56 20.32
N LEU A 120 24.59 -17.27 21.60
CA LEU A 120 24.11 -16.04 22.23
C LEU A 120 24.75 -14.80 21.59
N GLN A 121 26.05 -14.85 21.28
CA GLN A 121 26.73 -13.76 20.56
C GLN A 121 26.10 -13.52 19.19
N VAL A 122 25.80 -14.58 18.42
CA VAL A 122 25.11 -14.43 17.12
C VAL A 122 23.71 -13.84 17.30
N VAL A 123 22.93 -14.35 18.24
CA VAL A 123 21.55 -13.90 18.49
C VAL A 123 21.50 -12.47 19.01
N SER A 124 22.52 -12.00 19.75
CA SER A 124 22.58 -10.60 20.20
C SER A 124 22.67 -9.59 19.04
N GLY A 125 23.22 -9.99 17.89
CA GLY A 125 23.26 -9.16 16.68
C GLY A 125 21.93 -9.08 15.93
N LEU A 126 21.00 -10.00 16.19
CA LEU A 126 19.72 -10.11 15.48
C LEU A 126 18.88 -8.83 15.57
N THR A 127 18.90 -8.15 16.73
CA THR A 127 18.17 -6.88 16.91
C THR A 127 18.69 -5.82 15.96
N THR A 128 20.01 -5.67 15.84
CA THR A 128 20.65 -4.72 14.91
C THR A 128 20.38 -5.11 13.46
N GLU A 129 20.44 -6.39 13.12
CA GLU A 129 20.09 -6.88 11.78
C GLU A 129 18.65 -6.52 11.39
N LEU A 130 17.71 -6.64 12.33
CA LEU A 130 16.30 -6.33 12.10
C LEU A 130 16.05 -4.82 11.98
N GLU A 131 16.71 -4.00 12.81
CA GLU A 131 16.64 -2.54 12.71
C GLU A 131 17.25 -2.02 11.40
N ASP A 132 18.33 -2.64 10.91
CA ASP A 132 18.92 -2.35 9.61
C ASP A 132 17.94 -2.61 8.45
N VAL A 133 17.23 -3.74 8.52
CA VAL A 133 16.20 -4.09 7.52
C VAL A 133 15.03 -3.11 7.59
N LYS A 134 14.58 -2.77 8.80
CA LYS A 134 13.52 -1.80 9.02
C LYS A 134 13.89 -0.44 8.44
N ARG A 135 15.11 0.05 8.69
CA ARG A 135 15.59 1.32 8.12
C ARG A 135 15.62 1.30 6.58
N ALA A 136 16.10 0.21 6.00
CA ALA A 136 16.10 0.04 4.53
C ALA A 136 14.69 0.04 3.91
N TRP A 137 13.66 -0.30 4.69
CA TRP A 137 12.26 -0.24 4.28
C TRP A 137 11.66 1.17 4.49
N MET A 138 11.87 1.76 5.67
CA MET A 138 11.17 2.97 6.12
C MET A 138 11.73 4.28 5.55
N ASP A 139 13.04 4.38 5.25
CA ASP A 139 13.69 5.64 4.85
C ASP A 139 13.16 6.27 3.54
N LYS A 140 12.31 5.56 2.79
CA LYS A 140 11.81 6.00 1.47
C LYS A 140 10.32 5.81 1.24
N GLU A 141 9.62 5.11 2.13
CA GLU A 141 8.17 4.89 2.01
C GLU A 141 7.38 6.15 2.39
N SER A 142 7.84 6.86 3.44
CA SER A 142 7.27 8.14 3.89
C SER A 142 7.25 9.21 2.80
N ASP A 143 8.27 9.16 1.96
CA ASP A 143 8.63 10.12 0.96
C ASP A 143 7.67 10.00 -0.26
N PHE A 144 7.27 8.76 -0.59
CA PHE A 144 6.19 8.47 -1.54
C PHE A 144 4.81 8.81 -0.97
N GLU A 145 4.56 8.48 0.29
CA GLU A 145 3.29 8.75 0.96
C GLU A 145 2.98 10.25 1.00
N ILE A 146 3.96 11.09 1.36
CA ILE A 146 3.85 12.55 1.32
C ILE A 146 3.56 13.05 -0.10
N ALA A 147 4.29 12.52 -1.11
CA ALA A 147 4.11 12.94 -2.49
C ALA A 147 2.72 12.56 -3.04
N LEU A 148 2.23 11.37 -2.69
CA LEU A 148 0.91 10.87 -3.08
C LEU A 148 -0.20 11.66 -2.39
N ALA A 149 -0.07 11.91 -1.09
CA ALA A 149 -1.02 12.76 -0.34
C ALA A 149 -1.13 14.14 -0.98
N GLY A 150 0.00 14.81 -1.25
CA GLY A 150 -0.01 16.12 -1.91
C GLY A 150 -0.54 16.09 -3.34
N PHE A 151 -0.41 14.98 -4.07
CA PHE A 151 -1.03 14.82 -5.38
C PHE A 151 -2.56 14.71 -5.28
N ILE A 152 -3.06 13.91 -4.35
CA ILE A 152 -4.51 13.73 -4.11
C ILE A 152 -5.14 15.07 -3.73
N GLU A 153 -4.54 15.83 -2.81
CA GLU A 153 -5.04 17.16 -2.43
C GLU A 153 -5.14 18.12 -3.62
N ARG A 154 -4.13 18.14 -4.50
CA ARG A 154 -4.15 18.97 -5.71
C ARG A 154 -5.23 18.51 -6.68
N ALA A 155 -5.33 17.20 -6.93
CA ALA A 155 -6.33 16.64 -7.82
C ALA A 155 -7.76 16.93 -7.34
N ASP A 156 -8.01 16.80 -6.03
CA ASP A 156 -9.31 17.14 -5.43
C ASP A 156 -9.61 18.64 -5.55
N GLY A 157 -8.59 19.48 -5.37
CA GLY A 157 -8.68 20.92 -5.61
C GLY A 157 -9.08 21.26 -7.05
N ASP A 158 -8.42 20.65 -8.03
CA ASP A 158 -8.70 20.85 -9.46
C ASP A 158 -10.11 20.35 -9.84
N ILE A 159 -10.51 19.18 -9.32
CA ILE A 159 -11.85 18.62 -9.55
C ILE A 159 -12.93 19.55 -8.96
N LYS A 160 -12.70 20.09 -7.76
CA LYS A 160 -13.62 21.05 -7.14
C LYS A 160 -13.73 22.33 -7.98
N CYS A 161 -12.60 22.89 -8.41
CA CYS A 161 -12.55 24.06 -9.27
C CYS A 161 -13.31 23.83 -10.58
N LEU A 162 -13.12 22.67 -11.21
CA LEU A 162 -13.82 22.31 -12.45
C LEU A 162 -15.34 22.18 -12.25
N LYS A 163 -15.78 21.62 -11.11
CA LYS A 163 -17.21 21.55 -10.77
C LYS A 163 -17.82 22.94 -10.59
N GLU A 164 -17.13 23.84 -9.90
CA GLU A 164 -17.59 25.22 -9.71
C GLU A 164 -17.64 25.98 -11.04
N ALA A 165 -16.64 25.82 -11.90
CA ALA A 165 -16.61 26.44 -13.23
C ALA A 165 -17.77 25.93 -14.10
N LYS A 166 -18.03 24.62 -14.09
CA LYS A 166 -19.18 24.02 -14.78
C LYS A 166 -20.49 24.65 -14.34
N GLU A 167 -20.70 24.82 -13.04
CA GLU A 167 -21.94 25.40 -12.50
C GLU A 167 -22.12 26.86 -12.95
N ARG A 168 -21.05 27.66 -12.87
CA ARG A 168 -21.07 29.05 -13.35
C ARG A 168 -21.40 29.15 -14.84
N ILE A 169 -20.80 28.30 -15.66
CA ILE A 169 -21.08 28.25 -17.11
C ILE A 169 -22.52 27.86 -17.35
N MET A 170 -23.05 26.86 -16.63
CA MET A 170 -24.43 26.41 -16.78
C MET A 170 -25.44 27.53 -16.49
N VAL A 171 -25.21 28.33 -15.44
CA VAL A 171 -26.04 29.51 -15.13
C VAL A 171 -25.97 30.55 -16.24
N LEU A 172 -24.78 30.86 -16.75
CA LEU A 172 -24.60 31.84 -17.82
C LEU A 172 -25.28 31.41 -19.13
N VAL A 173 -25.12 30.14 -19.52
CA VAL A 173 -25.75 29.57 -20.72
C VAL A 173 -27.27 29.59 -20.58
N LYS A 174 -27.80 29.20 -19.42
CA LYS A 174 -29.25 29.24 -19.16
C LYS A 174 -29.80 30.67 -19.28
N SER A 175 -29.15 31.64 -18.63
CA SER A 175 -29.58 33.04 -18.69
C SER A 175 -29.46 33.64 -20.10
N CYS A 176 -28.46 33.21 -20.88
CA CYS A 176 -28.31 33.62 -22.28
C CYS A 176 -29.44 33.06 -23.16
N ALA A 177 -29.79 31.78 -22.98
CA ALA A 177 -30.90 31.15 -23.69
C ALA A 177 -32.25 31.85 -23.37
N GLU A 178 -32.51 32.14 -22.10
CA GLU A 178 -33.72 32.85 -21.68
C GLU A 178 -33.81 34.26 -22.29
N ARG A 179 -32.70 34.99 -22.39
CA ARG A 179 -32.65 36.29 -23.08
C ARG A 179 -32.93 36.16 -24.58
N ALA A 180 -32.27 35.23 -25.26
CA ALA A 180 -32.45 35.01 -26.69
C ALA A 180 -33.90 34.62 -27.03
N ASP A 181 -34.53 33.77 -26.23
CA ASP A 181 -35.95 33.43 -26.39
C ASP A 181 -36.86 34.66 -26.21
N GLY A 182 -36.55 35.52 -25.24
CA GLY A 182 -37.23 36.80 -25.05
C GLY A 182 -37.12 37.72 -26.27
N ASP A 183 -35.91 37.90 -26.79
CA ASP A 183 -35.64 38.74 -27.97
C ASP A 183 -36.34 38.19 -29.23
N ILE A 184 -36.31 36.87 -29.44
CA ILE A 184 -37.01 36.22 -30.55
C ILE A 184 -38.52 36.45 -30.45
N LYS A 185 -39.10 36.36 -29.24
CA LYS A 185 -40.52 36.62 -29.02
C LYS A 185 -40.87 38.07 -29.35
N CYS A 186 -40.10 39.04 -28.83
CA CYS A 186 -40.28 40.46 -29.12
C CYS A 186 -40.20 40.75 -30.62
N LEU A 187 -39.25 40.13 -31.33
CA LEU A 187 -39.09 40.30 -32.78
C LEU A 187 -40.28 39.72 -33.57
N LYS A 188 -40.83 38.57 -33.14
CA LYS A 188 -42.05 38.00 -33.74
C LYS A 188 -43.25 38.92 -33.58
N GLU A 189 -43.45 39.49 -32.40
CA GLU A 189 -44.54 40.45 -32.14
C GLU A 189 -44.37 41.76 -32.94
N ALA A 190 -43.14 42.25 -33.09
CA ALA A 190 -42.85 43.39 -33.95
C ALA A 190 -43.16 43.09 -35.43
N LYS A 191 -42.75 41.91 -35.93
CA LYS A 191 -43.07 41.46 -37.30
C LYS A 191 -44.58 41.44 -37.55
N GLU A 192 -45.36 40.86 -36.63
CA GLU A 192 -46.83 40.76 -36.80
C GLU A 192 -47.48 42.15 -36.86
N ARG A 193 -47.06 43.08 -35.99
CA ARG A 193 -47.53 44.48 -36.01
C ARG A 193 -47.23 45.18 -37.33
N ILE A 194 -46.00 45.04 -37.83
CA ILE A 194 -45.60 45.62 -39.13
C ILE A 194 -46.42 44.99 -40.26
N MET A 195 -46.66 43.68 -40.22
CA MET A 195 -47.43 42.98 -41.25
C MET A 195 -48.89 43.46 -41.31
N VAL A 196 -49.53 43.71 -40.17
CA VAL A 196 -50.86 44.33 -40.11
C VAL A 196 -50.84 45.74 -40.71
N LEU A 197 -49.85 46.56 -40.37
CA LEU A 197 -49.72 47.93 -40.91
C LEU A 197 -49.50 47.92 -42.44
N VAL A 198 -48.63 47.04 -42.94
CA VAL A 198 -48.38 46.88 -44.38
C VAL A 198 -49.65 46.43 -45.10
N LYS A 199 -50.41 45.50 -44.53
CA LYS A 199 -51.67 45.03 -45.12
C LYS A 199 -52.71 46.14 -45.17
N SER A 200 -52.89 46.89 -44.09
CA SER A 200 -53.79 48.06 -44.04
C SER A 200 -53.39 49.12 -45.07
N CYS A 201 -52.09 49.43 -45.18
CA CYS A 201 -51.57 50.34 -46.19
C CYS A 201 -51.89 49.84 -47.61
N ALA A 202 -51.63 48.57 -47.89
CA ALA A 202 -51.96 47.96 -49.18
C ALA A 202 -53.47 48.03 -49.47
N ASP A 203 -54.34 47.77 -48.49
CA ASP A 203 -55.79 47.84 -48.65
C ASP A 203 -56.27 49.27 -48.96
N CYS A 204 -55.66 50.30 -48.36
CA CYS A 204 -55.92 51.70 -48.68
C CYS A 204 -55.57 52.06 -50.14
N PHE A 205 -54.46 51.54 -50.67
CA PHE A 205 -54.04 51.80 -52.06
C PHE A 205 -54.86 51.02 -53.11
N HIS A 206 -55.36 49.83 -52.77
CA HIS A 206 -56.13 48.99 -53.70
C HIS A 206 -57.66 49.24 -53.65
N GLY A 207 -58.13 50.25 -52.91
CA GLY A 207 -59.50 50.74 -53.00
C GLY A 207 -60.58 49.85 -52.33
N LYS A 208 -60.22 49.02 -51.34
CA LYS A 208 -61.21 48.35 -50.49
C LYS A 208 -61.60 49.25 -49.32
N SER A 209 -62.44 50.25 -49.61
CA SER A 209 -63.05 51.10 -48.59
C SER A 209 -64.05 50.30 -47.75
N VAL A 210 -63.83 50.27 -46.43
CA VAL A 210 -64.92 50.02 -45.48
C VAL A 210 -65.97 51.11 -45.71
N GLN A 211 -67.18 50.68 -46.07
CA GLN A 211 -68.34 51.54 -46.15
C GLN A 211 -68.54 52.24 -44.80
N ALA A 212 -68.35 53.56 -44.79
CA ALA A 212 -68.84 54.41 -43.73
C ALA A 212 -70.37 54.31 -43.73
N GLY A 213 -70.94 53.80 -42.63
CA GLY A 213 -72.37 53.83 -42.40
C GLY A 213 -72.89 55.27 -42.48
N LYS A 214 -73.89 55.47 -43.34
CA LYS A 214 -74.71 56.69 -43.36
C LYS A 214 -75.82 56.53 -42.32
N PRO A 215 -76.16 57.56 -41.55
CA PRO A 215 -77.32 57.54 -40.67
C PRO A 215 -78.59 57.77 -41.49
N ASP A 216 -79.62 56.95 -41.22
CA ASP A 216 -81.04 57.28 -41.37
C ASP A 216 -81.75 56.85 -40.08
#